data_AF-A0A524HJ53-F1
#
_entry.id   AF-A0A524HJ53-F1
#
_cell.length_a   1.000
_cell.length_b   1.000
_cell.length_c   1.000
_cell.angle_alpha   90.00
_cell.angle_beta   90.00
_cell.angle_gamma   90.00
#
_symmetry.space_group_name_H-M   'P 1'
#
loop_
_entity.id
_entity.type
_entity.pdbx_description
1 polymer ?
#
loop_
_entity_poly.entity_id
_entity_poly.type
_entity_poly.pdbx_seq_one_letter_code
_entity_poly.pdbx_strand_id
1 'polypeptide(L)'
;LTHNGKEIYRLAADEGIQQRIARLFSPEIAQGLIETESVEKDLRISAYLGKPGISRTNNKLQYVFLNGRFIRDKFISHAFKEAYRGCLDASRYPAVFLFIQMPYDDYDVNVHPTKIEVRFYNANLVHSQILGCMREKLLGCDLDIEAKLPDATEKSQNIRDAMSEFFQKHRPGHTQQQFSFRPPAAMSSGHEQFKAALFSEPQIPLSPSPFFEQRKFLQIHDSFILVQTDEGFMIIDQHALHERIMYEDLSKRVKQSNLESQKLLIPESFEITEAQAQAVEDNARLFERLGIELVQFGPKIMAVQAFPTLLAKADPLNLVQDLLDMLTNTEVSPDPDRLLDKVLHMAACKAAIKAGQKLSDREIDQLLEIKDVTESSSRSPHGRPTTIKFSIAELEKQFKRT
;
A
#
# COMPACT_ATOMS: atom_id res chain seq x y z
N LEU A 1 -14.77 -18.50 -32.67
CA LEU A 1 -13.72 -17.76 -33.40
C LEU A 1 -13.02 -18.74 -34.34
N THR A 2 -13.09 -18.51 -35.65
CA THR A 2 -12.37 -19.28 -36.66
C THR A 2 -11.35 -18.36 -37.33
N HIS A 3 -10.10 -18.79 -37.43
CA HIS A 3 -9.06 -18.06 -38.15
C HIS A 3 -8.35 -19.03 -39.10
N ASN A 4 -8.25 -18.65 -40.38
CA ASN A 4 -7.67 -19.48 -41.45
C ASN A 4 -8.25 -20.91 -41.50
N GLY A 5 -9.57 -21.06 -41.35
CA GLY A 5 -10.25 -22.35 -41.44
C GLY A 5 -10.09 -23.27 -40.22
N LYS A 6 -9.34 -22.86 -39.19
CA LYS A 6 -9.26 -23.57 -37.91
C LYS A 6 -10.15 -22.88 -36.87
N GLU A 7 -10.96 -23.68 -36.18
CA GLU A 7 -11.74 -23.22 -35.03
C GLU A 7 -10.79 -23.02 -33.84
N ILE A 8 -10.53 -21.75 -33.49
CA ILE A 8 -9.65 -21.38 -32.37
C ILE A 8 -10.40 -21.42 -31.04
N TYR A 9 -11.64 -20.89 -31.02
CA TYR A 9 -12.46 -20.89 -29.81
C TYR A 9 -13.90 -21.26 -30.14
N ARG A 10 -14.42 -22.24 -29.39
CA ARG A 10 -15.85 -22.54 -29.28
C ARG A 10 -16.28 -22.19 -27.86
N LEU A 11 -17.07 -21.14 -27.72
CA LEU A 11 -17.62 -20.69 -26.46
C LEU A 11 -19.13 -20.90 -26.56
N ALA A 12 -19.69 -21.70 -25.65
CA ALA A 12 -21.11 -21.97 -25.66
C ALA A 12 -21.89 -20.81 -25.02
N ALA A 13 -23.12 -20.56 -25.48
CA ALA A 13 -23.91 -19.40 -25.07
C ALA A 13 -24.32 -19.46 -23.58
N ASP A 14 -24.35 -20.66 -23.00
CA ASP A 14 -24.68 -21.03 -21.63
C ASP A 14 -23.48 -21.01 -20.66
N GLU A 15 -22.24 -20.86 -21.16
CA GLU A 15 -21.05 -20.75 -20.31
C GLU A 15 -21.03 -19.39 -19.58
N GLY A 16 -20.84 -19.45 -18.25
CA GLY A 16 -20.75 -18.27 -17.38
C GLY A 16 -19.55 -17.37 -17.73
N ILE A 17 -19.64 -16.10 -17.38
CA ILE A 17 -18.63 -15.09 -17.76
C ILE A 17 -17.22 -15.47 -17.26
N GLN A 18 -17.11 -15.97 -16.03
CA GLN A 18 -15.84 -16.44 -15.47
C GLN A 18 -15.20 -17.59 -16.28
N GLN A 19 -16.02 -18.53 -16.78
CA GLN A 19 -15.55 -19.66 -17.60
C GLN A 19 -15.07 -19.19 -18.97
N ARG A 20 -15.75 -18.18 -19.54
CA ARG A 20 -15.30 -17.54 -20.80
C ARG A 20 -13.97 -16.81 -20.60
N ILE A 21 -13.78 -16.12 -19.47
CA ILE A 21 -12.51 -15.48 -19.13
C ILE A 21 -11.40 -16.53 -19.01
N ALA A 22 -11.67 -17.67 -18.36
CA ALA A 22 -10.70 -18.77 -18.24
C ALA A 22 -10.22 -19.30 -19.59
N ARG A 23 -11.15 -19.44 -20.57
CA ARG A 23 -10.84 -19.92 -21.92
C ARG A 23 -10.11 -18.89 -22.79
N LEU A 24 -10.50 -17.62 -22.69
CA LEU A 24 -9.95 -16.54 -23.54
C LEU A 24 -8.58 -16.05 -23.08
N PHE A 25 -8.31 -16.06 -21.77
CA PHE A 25 -7.07 -15.56 -21.20
C PHE A 25 -6.25 -16.71 -20.62
N SER A 26 -6.50 -17.06 -19.36
CA SER A 26 -5.92 -18.24 -18.73
C SER A 26 -6.76 -18.71 -17.54
N PRO A 27 -6.71 -20.00 -17.18
CA PRO A 27 -7.40 -20.54 -16.00
C PRO A 27 -6.95 -19.87 -14.70
N GLU A 28 -5.67 -19.54 -14.58
CA GLU A 28 -5.10 -18.90 -13.38
C GLU A 28 -5.66 -17.50 -13.14
N ILE A 29 -5.87 -16.72 -14.21
CA ILE A 29 -6.50 -15.40 -14.09
C ILE A 29 -7.92 -15.56 -13.57
N ALA A 30 -8.69 -16.48 -14.16
CA ALA A 30 -10.09 -16.67 -13.80
C ALA A 30 -10.31 -17.16 -12.37
N GLN A 31 -9.39 -17.96 -11.82
CA GLN A 31 -9.45 -18.43 -10.43
C GLN A 31 -9.19 -17.31 -9.41
N GLY A 32 -8.37 -16.32 -9.75
CA GLY A 32 -8.08 -15.18 -8.86
C GLY A 32 -8.94 -13.94 -9.12
N LEU A 33 -10.10 -14.08 -9.79
CA LEU A 33 -11.08 -13.01 -9.93
C LEU A 33 -12.04 -13.01 -8.75
N ILE A 34 -12.37 -11.80 -8.29
CA ILE A 34 -13.38 -11.51 -7.28
C ILE A 34 -14.59 -10.94 -8.01
N GLU A 35 -15.74 -11.58 -7.87
CA GLU A 35 -17.00 -11.12 -8.46
C GLU A 35 -17.70 -10.11 -7.56
N THR A 36 -18.22 -9.05 -8.17
CA THR A 36 -19.06 -8.04 -7.51
C THR A 36 -20.18 -7.57 -8.42
N GLU A 37 -21.31 -7.22 -7.81
CA GLU A 37 -22.48 -6.69 -8.49
C GLU A 37 -23.09 -5.55 -7.67
N SER A 38 -23.57 -4.51 -8.34
CA SER A 38 -24.29 -3.40 -7.73
C SER A 38 -25.39 -2.91 -8.66
N VAL A 39 -26.54 -2.53 -8.10
CA VAL A 39 -27.68 -1.98 -8.82
C VAL A 39 -28.14 -0.72 -8.09
N GLU A 40 -27.97 0.43 -8.73
CA GLU A 40 -28.36 1.72 -8.15
C GLU A 40 -28.88 2.68 -9.24
N LYS A 41 -30.05 3.29 -9.02
CA LYS A 41 -30.60 4.38 -9.86
C LYS A 41 -30.51 4.07 -11.37
N ASP A 42 -30.99 2.90 -11.76
CA ASP A 42 -31.01 2.38 -13.14
C ASP A 42 -29.64 2.04 -13.76
N LEU A 43 -28.55 2.18 -13.01
CA LEU A 43 -27.23 1.66 -13.35
C LEU A 43 -27.03 0.28 -12.70
N ARG A 44 -26.82 -0.74 -13.52
CA ARG A 44 -26.37 -2.07 -13.05
C ARG A 44 -24.93 -2.29 -13.44
N ILE A 45 -24.11 -2.59 -12.45
CA ILE A 45 -22.69 -2.88 -12.57
C ILE A 45 -22.45 -4.33 -12.18
N SER A 46 -21.82 -5.10 -13.06
CA SER A 46 -21.24 -6.40 -12.73
C SER A 46 -19.75 -6.34 -13.07
N ALA A 47 -18.89 -6.74 -12.14
CA ALA A 47 -17.46 -6.67 -12.33
C ALA A 47 -16.75 -7.91 -11.81
N TYR A 48 -15.72 -8.32 -12.55
CA TYR A 48 -14.74 -9.32 -12.12
C TYR A 48 -13.39 -8.63 -11.91
N LEU A 49 -12.95 -8.62 -10.66
CA LEU A 49 -11.82 -7.86 -10.17
C LEU A 49 -10.65 -8.81 -9.90
N GLY A 50 -9.51 -8.63 -10.57
CA GLY A 50 -8.33 -9.42 -10.28
C GLY A 50 -7.79 -9.13 -8.89
N LYS A 51 -7.46 -10.17 -8.13
CA LYS A 51 -6.61 -10.04 -6.95
C LYS A 51 -5.31 -9.32 -7.32
N PRO A 52 -4.69 -8.54 -6.43
CA PRO A 52 -3.54 -7.71 -6.79
C PRO A 52 -2.30 -8.49 -7.27
N GLY A 53 -2.21 -9.80 -6.98
CA GLY A 53 -1.23 -10.72 -7.60
C GLY A 53 -1.35 -10.89 -9.12
N ILE A 54 -2.50 -10.57 -9.73
CA ILE A 54 -2.78 -10.73 -11.18
C ILE A 54 -2.55 -9.41 -11.96
N SER A 55 -1.93 -8.41 -11.33
CA SER A 55 -1.67 -7.11 -11.97
C SER A 55 -0.74 -7.17 -13.19
N ARG A 56 -0.79 -6.14 -14.03
CA ARG A 56 0.03 -5.98 -15.25
C ARG A 56 0.75 -4.65 -15.26
N THR A 57 1.77 -4.52 -16.10
CA THR A 57 2.48 -3.26 -16.35
C THR A 57 1.73 -2.33 -17.32
N ASN A 58 0.64 -2.82 -17.92
CA ASN A 58 -0.20 -2.06 -18.84
C ASN A 58 -1.69 -2.34 -18.55
N ASN A 59 -2.56 -1.49 -19.09
CA ASN A 59 -4.02 -1.58 -18.94
C ASN A 59 -4.69 -2.55 -19.93
N LYS A 60 -3.95 -3.47 -20.57
CA LYS A 60 -4.53 -4.35 -21.61
C LYS A 60 -5.54 -5.37 -21.07
N LEU A 61 -5.49 -5.68 -19.77
CA LEU A 61 -6.47 -6.56 -19.11
C LEU A 61 -7.62 -5.78 -18.45
N GLN A 62 -7.88 -4.55 -18.89
CA GLN A 62 -9.06 -3.78 -18.49
C GLN A 62 -10.06 -3.79 -19.64
N TYR A 63 -11.15 -4.53 -19.44
CA TYR A 63 -12.25 -4.63 -20.38
C TYR A 63 -13.48 -3.98 -19.79
N VAL A 64 -14.07 -3.04 -20.53
CA VAL A 64 -15.30 -2.35 -20.13
C VAL A 64 -16.33 -2.57 -21.21
N PHE A 65 -17.49 -3.08 -20.81
CA PHE A 65 -18.63 -3.32 -21.69
C PHE A 65 -19.81 -2.48 -21.21
N LEU A 66 -20.36 -1.64 -22.10
CA LEU A 66 -21.58 -0.87 -21.86
C LEU A 66 -22.70 -1.43 -22.73
N ASN A 67 -23.76 -1.97 -22.11
CA ASN A 67 -24.86 -2.64 -22.82
C ASN A 67 -24.36 -3.67 -23.86
N GLY A 68 -23.30 -4.40 -23.51
CA GLY A 68 -22.65 -5.42 -24.37
C GLY A 68 -21.62 -4.88 -25.38
N ARG A 69 -21.44 -3.56 -25.47
CA ARG A 69 -20.46 -2.93 -26.37
C ARG A 69 -19.13 -2.68 -25.65
N PHE A 70 -18.01 -3.09 -26.24
CA PHE A 70 -16.69 -2.73 -25.71
C PHE A 70 -16.42 -1.22 -25.84
N ILE A 71 -16.01 -0.59 -24.74
CA ILE A 71 -15.70 0.84 -24.68
C ILE A 71 -14.36 1.10 -24.01
N ARG A 72 -13.79 2.28 -24.25
CA ARG A 72 -12.67 2.83 -23.50
C ARG A 72 -13.03 4.22 -23.01
N ASP A 73 -12.87 4.44 -21.73
CA ASP A 73 -13.16 5.72 -21.10
C ASP A 73 -12.12 6.04 -20.02
N LYS A 74 -11.63 7.29 -20.03
CA LYS A 74 -10.57 7.74 -19.12
C LYS A 74 -11.06 7.87 -17.68
N PHE A 75 -12.32 8.26 -17.47
CA PHE A 75 -12.90 8.38 -16.14
C PHE A 75 -13.03 6.99 -15.51
N ILE A 76 -13.54 6.00 -16.25
CA ILE A 76 -13.63 4.61 -15.77
C ILE A 76 -12.23 4.03 -15.46
N SER A 77 -11.25 4.25 -16.35
CA SER A 77 -9.86 3.83 -16.07
C SER A 77 -9.29 4.49 -14.81
N HIS A 78 -9.64 5.76 -14.56
CA HIS A 78 -9.27 6.45 -13.32
C HIS A 78 -9.98 5.86 -12.10
N ALA A 79 -11.27 5.49 -12.20
CA ALA A 79 -11.99 4.79 -11.14
C ALA A 79 -11.28 3.48 -10.74
N PHE A 80 -10.79 2.70 -11.72
CA PHE A 80 -10.05 1.48 -11.43
C PHE A 80 -8.76 1.75 -10.66
N LYS A 81 -8.01 2.77 -11.05
CA LYS A 81 -6.76 3.12 -10.37
C LYS A 81 -7.01 3.56 -8.92
N GLU A 82 -8.05 4.37 -8.71
CA GLU A 82 -8.43 4.85 -7.37
C GLU A 82 -9.02 3.73 -6.50
N ALA A 83 -9.79 2.80 -7.09
CA ALA A 83 -10.35 1.65 -6.36
C ALA A 83 -9.25 0.72 -5.83
N TYR A 84 -8.15 0.55 -6.58
CA TYR A 84 -6.99 -0.25 -6.20
C TYR A 84 -5.88 0.55 -5.51
N ARG A 85 -6.12 1.81 -5.15
CA ARG A 85 -5.14 2.62 -4.41
C ARG A 85 -4.83 1.97 -3.07
N GLY A 86 -3.55 1.82 -2.74
CA GLY A 86 -3.08 1.05 -1.58
C GLY A 86 -3.11 -0.48 -1.78
N CYS A 87 -3.83 -0.99 -2.78
CA CYS A 87 -3.85 -2.41 -3.14
C CYS A 87 -2.83 -2.77 -4.24
N LEU A 88 -2.34 -1.81 -5.00
CA LEU A 88 -1.40 -2.04 -6.11
C LEU A 88 -0.30 -0.98 -6.14
N ASP A 89 0.88 -1.38 -6.59
CA ASP A 89 1.97 -0.44 -6.90
C ASP A 89 1.50 0.61 -7.93
N ALA A 90 1.97 1.85 -7.80
CA ALA A 90 1.54 2.97 -8.65
C ALA A 90 1.81 2.78 -10.17
N SER A 91 2.74 1.89 -10.53
CA SER A 91 3.12 1.54 -11.91
C SER A 91 2.38 0.31 -12.47
N ARG A 92 1.49 -0.29 -11.67
CA ARG A 92 0.74 -1.50 -12.04
C ARG A 92 -0.74 -1.20 -12.28
N TYR A 93 -1.34 -2.04 -13.11
CA TYR A 93 -2.74 -1.97 -13.50
C TYR A 93 -3.45 -3.27 -13.09
N PRO A 94 -4.65 -3.19 -12.50
CA PRO A 94 -5.44 -4.36 -12.18
C PRO A 94 -6.01 -5.00 -13.45
N ALA A 95 -6.23 -6.31 -13.40
CA ALA A 95 -7.10 -6.99 -14.36
C ALA A 95 -8.55 -6.72 -13.94
N VAL A 96 -9.36 -6.17 -14.83
CA VAL A 96 -10.75 -5.79 -14.55
C VAL A 96 -11.61 -6.13 -15.76
N PHE A 97 -12.71 -6.84 -15.52
CA PHE A 97 -13.76 -7.06 -16.50
C PHE A 97 -15.05 -6.43 -15.96
N LEU A 98 -15.39 -5.25 -16.49
CA LEU A 98 -16.52 -4.46 -16.05
C LEU A 98 -17.66 -4.53 -17.09
N PHE A 99 -18.85 -4.82 -16.63
CA PHE A 99 -20.09 -4.84 -17.41
C PHE A 99 -21.05 -3.83 -16.80
N ILE A 100 -21.46 -2.87 -17.62
CA ILE A 100 -22.35 -1.77 -17.26
C ILE A 100 -23.63 -1.91 -18.06
N GLN A 101 -24.78 -1.84 -17.39
CA GLN A 101 -26.09 -1.76 -18.02
C GLN A 101 -26.79 -0.48 -17.55
N MET A 102 -27.25 0.33 -18.49
CA MET A 102 -27.98 1.58 -18.21
C MET A 102 -28.88 1.99 -19.38
N PRO A 103 -29.86 2.89 -19.17
CA PRO A 103 -30.72 3.40 -20.24
C PRO A 103 -29.92 4.05 -21.38
N TYR A 104 -30.40 3.90 -22.62
CA TYR A 104 -29.75 4.45 -23.81
C TYR A 104 -29.76 5.98 -23.86
N ASP A 105 -30.65 6.63 -23.12
CA ASP A 105 -30.76 8.09 -23.06
C ASP A 105 -29.66 8.74 -22.20
N ASP A 106 -28.98 7.95 -21.36
CA ASP A 106 -27.96 8.44 -20.42
C ASP A 106 -26.53 8.41 -20.99
N TYR A 107 -26.35 8.00 -22.25
CA TYR A 107 -25.04 7.98 -22.90
C TYR A 107 -25.10 8.09 -24.43
N ASP A 108 -24.07 8.70 -25.01
CA ASP A 108 -23.90 8.84 -26.45
C ASP A 108 -22.62 8.14 -26.94
N VAL A 109 -22.79 7.18 -27.85
CA VAL A 109 -21.71 6.40 -28.49
C VAL A 109 -21.19 7.03 -29.78
N ASN A 110 -21.87 8.05 -30.32
CA ASN A 110 -21.55 8.65 -31.61
C ASN A 110 -20.47 9.75 -31.53
N VAL A 111 -19.68 9.74 -30.46
CA VAL A 111 -18.61 10.71 -30.23
C VAL A 111 -17.28 10.37 -30.93
N HIS A 112 -17.09 9.11 -31.37
CA HIS A 112 -15.87 8.66 -32.05
C HIS A 112 -16.20 7.80 -33.28
N PRO A 113 -15.42 7.84 -34.38
CA PRO A 113 -15.67 7.06 -35.61
C PRO A 113 -15.80 5.55 -35.37
N THR A 114 -14.95 4.99 -34.50
CA THR A 114 -14.99 3.57 -34.12
C THR A 114 -16.02 3.27 -33.03
N LYS A 115 -16.67 4.30 -32.46
CA LYS A 115 -17.64 4.22 -31.36
C LYS A 115 -17.09 3.42 -30.15
N ILE A 116 -15.79 3.53 -29.92
CA ILE A 116 -15.09 2.94 -28.76
C ILE A 116 -15.16 3.89 -27.56
N GLU A 117 -15.24 5.19 -27.81
CA GLU A 117 -15.42 6.20 -26.78
C GLU A 117 -16.90 6.51 -26.62
N VAL A 118 -17.31 6.81 -25.39
CA VAL A 118 -18.70 7.10 -25.02
C VAL A 118 -18.73 8.35 -24.17
N ARG A 119 -19.73 9.20 -24.38
CA ARG A 119 -20.02 10.35 -23.53
C ARG A 119 -21.21 10.04 -22.65
N PHE A 120 -20.98 9.95 -21.35
CA PHE A 120 -22.05 9.80 -20.36
C PHE A 120 -22.73 11.15 -20.11
N TYR A 121 -24.04 11.14 -19.90
CA TYR A 121 -24.79 12.31 -19.44
C TYR A 121 -24.31 12.73 -18.05
N ASN A 122 -24.08 11.75 -17.15
CA ASN A 122 -23.53 11.97 -15.82
C ASN A 122 -22.31 11.07 -15.55
N ALA A 123 -21.14 11.49 -16.07
CA ALA A 123 -19.88 10.75 -15.90
C ALA A 123 -19.44 10.61 -14.44
N ASN A 124 -19.73 11.60 -13.59
CA ASN A 124 -19.36 11.58 -12.17
C ASN A 124 -20.16 10.54 -11.39
N LEU A 125 -21.46 10.38 -11.69
CA LEU A 125 -22.28 9.35 -11.09
C LEU A 125 -21.72 7.96 -11.41
N VAL A 126 -21.50 7.67 -12.70
CA VAL A 126 -20.93 6.40 -13.16
C VAL A 126 -19.56 6.14 -12.50
N HIS A 127 -18.69 7.14 -12.46
CA HIS A 127 -17.39 7.05 -11.79
C HIS A 127 -17.52 6.68 -10.31
N SER A 128 -18.34 7.42 -9.56
CA SER A 128 -18.52 7.24 -8.11
C SER A 128 -19.12 5.87 -7.76
N GLN A 129 -20.07 5.38 -8.56
CA GLN A 129 -20.71 4.08 -8.34
C GLN A 129 -19.76 2.91 -8.66
N ILE A 130 -18.98 3.01 -9.75
CA ILE A 130 -17.93 2.03 -10.06
C ILE A 130 -16.90 2.00 -8.93
N LEU A 131 -16.41 3.18 -8.51
CA LEU A 131 -15.42 3.30 -7.45
C LEU A 131 -15.92 2.71 -6.13
N GLY A 132 -17.15 3.05 -5.71
CA GLY A 132 -17.78 2.54 -4.49
C GLY A 132 -17.92 1.03 -4.50
N CYS A 133 -18.56 0.48 -5.55
CA CYS A 133 -18.77 -0.97 -5.73
C CYS A 133 -17.45 -1.76 -5.67
N MET A 134 -16.40 -1.25 -6.33
CA MET A 134 -15.10 -1.91 -6.32
C MET A 134 -14.40 -1.81 -4.95
N ARG A 135 -14.40 -0.63 -4.32
CA ARG A 135 -13.73 -0.44 -3.01
C ARG A 135 -14.37 -1.27 -1.91
N GLU A 136 -15.70 -1.29 -1.85
CA GLU A 136 -16.44 -2.10 -0.88
C GLU A 136 -16.03 -3.57 -0.98
N LYS A 137 -15.97 -4.09 -2.21
CA LYS A 137 -15.58 -5.49 -2.42
C LYS A 137 -14.11 -5.75 -2.09
N LEU A 138 -13.20 -4.87 -2.48
CA LEU A 138 -11.76 -5.04 -2.24
C LEU A 138 -11.40 -4.96 -0.76
N LEU A 139 -12.07 -4.11 0.02
CA LEU A 139 -11.87 -4.01 1.48
C LEU A 139 -12.40 -5.24 2.22
N GLY A 140 -13.45 -5.90 1.70
CA GLY A 140 -14.06 -7.07 2.33
C GLY A 140 -13.42 -8.42 1.97
N CYS A 141 -12.30 -8.47 1.24
CA CYS A 141 -11.67 -9.70 0.76
C CYS A 141 -10.24 -9.85 1.28
N ASP A 142 -9.81 -11.09 1.57
CA ASP A 142 -8.39 -11.37 1.83
C ASP A 142 -7.59 -11.26 0.52
N LEU A 143 -6.65 -10.31 0.50
CA LEU A 143 -5.79 -9.97 -0.64
C LEU A 143 -4.35 -10.47 -0.46
N ASP A 144 -4.10 -11.34 0.54
CA ASP A 144 -2.81 -11.99 0.74
C ASP A 144 -2.37 -12.78 -0.51
N ILE A 145 -1.05 -12.85 -0.72
CA ILE A 145 -0.48 -13.56 -1.86
C ILE A 145 -0.16 -15.00 -1.44
N GLU A 146 -0.83 -15.95 -2.09
CA GLU A 146 -0.44 -17.36 -2.06
C GLU A 146 0.78 -17.57 -2.96
N ALA A 147 1.87 -18.08 -2.40
CA ALA A 147 3.09 -18.33 -3.13
C ALA A 147 3.17 -19.78 -3.64
N LYS A 148 3.10 -19.93 -4.95
CA LYS A 148 3.47 -21.18 -5.61
C LYS A 148 4.99 -21.34 -5.62
N LEU A 149 5.51 -22.31 -4.86
CA LEU A 149 6.91 -22.70 -4.95
C LEU A 149 7.19 -23.35 -6.32
N PRO A 150 8.21 -22.93 -7.09
CA PRO A 150 8.56 -23.54 -8.37
C PRO A 150 8.94 -25.01 -8.17
N ASP A 151 8.53 -25.91 -9.07
CA ASP A 151 8.79 -27.34 -8.93
C ASP A 151 10.31 -27.66 -8.93
N ALA A 152 10.78 -28.33 -7.88
CA ALA A 152 12.19 -28.69 -7.64
C ALA A 152 12.83 -29.62 -8.70
N THR A 153 12.15 -29.90 -9.82
CA THR A 153 12.71 -30.65 -10.96
C THR A 153 13.68 -29.84 -11.81
N GLU A 154 13.75 -28.52 -11.65
CA GLU A 154 14.77 -27.69 -12.29
C GLU A 154 15.88 -27.31 -11.29
N LYS A 155 17.11 -27.69 -11.64
CA LYS A 155 18.39 -27.57 -10.93
C LYS A 155 18.41 -26.48 -9.84
N SER A 156 18.92 -26.83 -8.66
CA SER A 156 19.05 -26.01 -7.43
C SER A 156 19.68 -24.60 -7.58
N GLN A 157 20.23 -24.26 -8.75
CA GLN A 157 20.63 -22.89 -9.10
C GLN A 157 19.42 -22.01 -9.48
N ASN A 158 18.42 -22.58 -10.18
CA ASN A 158 17.21 -21.88 -10.61
C ASN A 158 16.27 -21.53 -9.45
N ILE A 159 16.26 -22.29 -8.35
CA ILE A 159 15.42 -21.98 -7.18
C ILE A 159 15.92 -20.72 -6.48
N ARG A 160 17.24 -20.60 -6.29
CA ARG A 160 17.84 -19.39 -5.71
C ARG A 160 17.64 -18.18 -6.62
N ASP A 161 17.75 -18.38 -7.93
CA ASP A 161 17.56 -17.31 -8.92
C ASP A 161 16.09 -16.91 -9.08
N ALA A 162 15.14 -17.85 -9.06
CA ALA A 162 13.70 -17.58 -9.12
C ALA A 162 13.17 -16.94 -7.82
N MET A 163 13.65 -17.41 -6.65
CA MET A 163 13.36 -16.75 -5.38
C MET A 163 14.01 -15.36 -5.35
N SER A 164 15.28 -15.23 -5.78
CA SER A 164 15.96 -13.93 -5.89
C SER A 164 15.26 -13.00 -6.87
N GLU A 165 14.77 -13.46 -8.02
CA GLU A 165 14.04 -12.66 -9.00
C GLU A 165 12.66 -12.26 -8.46
N PHE A 166 11.96 -13.17 -7.77
CA PHE A 166 10.71 -12.87 -7.07
C PHE A 166 10.91 -11.82 -5.97
N PHE A 167 11.93 -11.96 -5.13
CA PHE A 167 12.27 -10.98 -4.10
C PHE A 167 12.84 -9.68 -4.69
N GLN A 168 13.60 -9.72 -5.80
CA GLN A 168 14.11 -8.54 -6.50
C GLN A 168 13.00 -7.74 -7.18
N LYS A 169 12.01 -8.42 -7.77
CA LYS A 169 10.83 -7.78 -8.36
C LYS A 169 9.94 -7.10 -7.32
N HIS A 170 10.06 -7.49 -6.05
CA HIS A 170 9.35 -6.92 -4.91
C HIS A 170 10.30 -6.30 -3.87
N ARG A 171 11.55 -5.99 -4.25
CA ARG A 171 12.55 -5.42 -3.32
C ARG A 171 12.16 -3.99 -2.94
N PRO A 172 12.39 -3.57 -1.69
CA PRO A 172 12.32 -2.16 -1.34
C PRO A 172 13.34 -1.37 -2.17
N GLY A 173 12.85 -0.38 -2.93
CA GLY A 173 13.70 0.54 -3.65
C GLY A 173 14.53 1.37 -2.67
N HIS A 174 15.80 1.02 -2.53
CA HIS A 174 16.78 1.89 -1.88
C HIS A 174 17.13 3.03 -2.84
N THR A 175 16.53 4.20 -2.65
CA THR A 175 17.16 5.45 -3.11
C THR A 175 18.14 5.89 -2.02
N GLN A 176 19.26 5.17 -1.89
CA GLN A 176 20.42 5.71 -1.17
C GLN A 176 21.07 6.74 -2.09
N GLN A 177 20.75 8.03 -1.90
CA GLN A 177 21.73 9.06 -2.23
C GLN A 177 22.91 8.86 -1.27
N GLN A 178 23.99 8.27 -1.77
CA GLN A 178 25.24 8.14 -1.01
C GLN A 178 25.84 9.54 -0.81
N PHE A 179 25.49 10.20 0.30
CA PHE A 179 26.30 11.29 0.83
C PHE A 179 27.47 10.69 1.59
N SER A 180 28.65 10.78 0.99
CA SER A 180 29.92 10.39 1.62
C SER A 180 30.29 11.39 2.71
N PHE A 181 29.95 11.08 3.96
CA PHE A 181 30.48 11.77 5.14
C PHE A 181 31.91 11.28 5.42
N ARG A 182 32.87 12.18 5.32
CA ARG A 182 34.25 11.98 5.78
C ARG A 182 34.35 12.57 7.19
N PRO A 183 34.59 11.78 8.25
CA PRO A 183 34.72 12.34 9.59
C PRO A 183 36.04 13.13 9.70
N PRO A 184 36.06 14.29 10.39
CA PRO A 184 37.33 14.89 10.81
C PRO A 184 37.95 14.03 11.91
N ALA A 185 39.25 13.81 11.81
CA ALA A 185 40.05 13.26 12.91
C ALA A 185 40.11 14.30 14.05
N ALA A 186 39.84 13.88 15.28
CA ALA A 186 40.17 14.65 16.47
C ALA A 186 40.58 13.74 17.63
N MET A 187 41.55 14.24 18.37
CA MET A 187 42.38 13.57 19.35
C MET A 187 41.72 13.45 20.74
N SER A 188 42.20 12.43 21.45
CA SER A 188 42.54 12.36 22.88
C SER A 188 41.56 12.81 23.98
N SER A 189 41.39 11.83 24.88
CA SER A 189 41.51 11.90 26.34
C SER A 189 40.34 12.45 27.19
N GLY A 190 39.79 11.52 27.97
CA GLY A 190 39.67 11.69 29.42
C GLY A 190 38.35 12.24 29.92
N HIS A 191 37.33 11.39 30.09
CA HIS A 191 36.28 11.56 31.11
C HIS A 191 35.55 10.22 31.36
N GLU A 192 36.31 9.16 31.65
CA GLU A 192 35.79 8.03 32.42
C GLU A 192 35.99 8.33 33.90
N GLN A 193 34.93 8.76 34.61
CA GLN A 193 34.73 8.48 36.06
C GLN A 193 33.51 9.15 36.73
N PHE A 194 32.61 9.84 35.99
CA PHE A 194 31.46 10.52 36.61
C PHE A 194 30.07 10.12 36.04
N LYS A 195 29.83 8.84 35.74
CA LYS A 195 28.52 8.36 35.23
C LYS A 195 27.83 7.25 36.03
N ALA A 196 28.31 6.90 37.21
CA ALA A 196 27.81 5.72 37.94
C ALA A 196 26.77 5.97 39.06
N ALA A 197 26.17 7.17 39.19
CA ALA A 197 25.37 7.45 40.40
C ALA A 197 24.02 8.20 40.22
N LEU A 198 23.45 8.35 39.02
CA LEU A 198 22.20 9.13 38.85
C LEU A 198 21.11 8.52 37.97
N PHE A 199 21.18 7.23 37.63
CA PHE A 199 20.07 6.53 36.96
C PHE A 199 19.63 5.32 37.79
N SER A 200 18.86 5.58 38.85
CA SER A 200 17.98 4.57 39.42
C SER A 200 16.63 4.70 38.71
N GLU A 201 16.41 3.87 37.69
CA GLU A 201 15.10 3.74 37.06
C GLU A 201 14.06 3.30 38.11
N PRO A 202 12.89 3.94 38.21
CA PRO A 202 11.82 3.44 39.05
C PRO A 202 11.29 2.12 38.46
N GLN A 203 11.57 1.00 39.15
CA GLN A 203 10.98 -0.29 38.86
C GLN A 203 9.47 -0.24 39.17
N ILE A 204 8.65 -0.10 38.14
CA ILE A 204 7.22 -0.35 38.22
C ILE A 204 7.04 -1.87 38.32
N PRO A 205 6.30 -2.41 39.32
CA PRO A 205 6.07 -3.84 39.41
C PRO A 205 5.25 -4.33 38.21
N LEU A 206 5.88 -5.06 37.30
CA LEU A 206 5.22 -5.78 36.22
C LEU A 206 4.37 -6.89 36.83
N SER A 207 3.05 -6.66 36.92
CA SER A 207 2.11 -7.75 37.14
C SER A 207 2.12 -8.64 35.88
N PRO A 208 2.27 -9.96 36.00
CA PRO A 208 2.26 -10.84 34.84
C PRO A 208 0.86 -10.84 34.21
N SER A 209 0.73 -10.25 33.02
CA SER A 209 -0.46 -10.43 32.17
C SER A 209 -0.65 -11.92 31.87
N PRO A 210 -1.90 -12.42 31.84
CA PRO A 210 -2.18 -13.84 31.74
C PRO A 210 -1.87 -14.33 30.32
N PHE A 211 -0.92 -15.28 30.24
CA PHE A 211 -0.71 -16.24 29.14
C PHE A 211 -0.98 -15.73 27.72
N PHE A 212 0.04 -15.12 27.10
CA PHE A 212 0.18 -15.18 25.65
C PHE A 212 0.53 -16.63 25.31
N GLU A 213 -0.31 -17.34 24.55
CA GLU A 213 0.21 -18.45 23.75
C GLU A 213 1.24 -17.84 22.80
N GLN A 214 2.53 -17.99 23.14
CA GLN A 214 3.61 -17.42 22.35
C GLN A 214 3.53 -18.01 20.95
N ARG A 215 3.20 -17.15 19.97
CA ARG A 215 3.22 -17.54 18.57
C ARG A 215 4.64 -17.99 18.24
N LYS A 216 4.75 -19.10 17.52
CA LYS A 216 6.05 -19.53 17.01
C LYS A 216 6.40 -18.68 15.80
N PHE A 217 7.27 -17.70 16.02
CA PHE A 217 7.83 -16.89 14.95
C PHE A 217 9.36 -16.96 14.92
N LEU A 218 9.94 -16.62 13.77
CA LEU A 218 11.37 -16.46 13.57
C LEU A 218 11.62 -15.17 12.78
N GLN A 219 12.46 -14.28 13.31
CA GLN A 219 12.96 -13.14 12.55
C GLN A 219 14.15 -13.58 11.67
N ILE A 220 14.09 -13.26 10.39
CA ILE A 220 15.12 -13.57 9.39
C ILE A 220 15.72 -12.25 8.91
N HIS A 221 17.05 -12.12 9.05
CA HIS A 221 17.84 -10.96 8.60
C HIS A 221 17.31 -9.60 9.08
N ASP A 222 16.75 -9.54 10.29
CA ASP A 222 16.20 -8.32 10.90
C ASP A 222 15.21 -7.58 9.98
N SER A 223 14.52 -8.32 9.09
CA SER A 223 13.70 -7.77 8.00
C SER A 223 12.41 -8.56 7.76
N PHE A 224 12.46 -9.89 7.91
CA PHE A 224 11.31 -10.75 7.66
C PHE A 224 10.92 -11.51 8.92
N ILE A 225 9.63 -11.75 9.10
CA ILE A 225 9.08 -12.54 10.20
C ILE A 225 8.39 -13.76 9.59
N LEU A 226 8.85 -14.95 9.94
CA LEU A 226 8.23 -16.22 9.60
C LEU A 226 7.27 -16.61 10.72
N VAL A 227 6.02 -16.96 10.41
CA VAL A 227 5.01 -17.37 11.39
C VAL A 227 4.36 -18.66 10.93
N GLN A 228 4.22 -19.65 11.83
CA GLN A 228 3.47 -20.87 11.56
C GLN A 228 1.96 -20.59 11.59
N THR A 229 1.21 -21.20 10.67
CA THR A 229 -0.26 -21.18 10.62
C THR A 229 -0.81 -22.60 10.61
N ASP A 230 -2.12 -22.76 10.78
CA ASP A 230 -2.77 -24.07 10.71
C ASP A 230 -2.66 -24.72 9.32
N GLU A 231 -2.63 -23.90 8.26
CA GLU A 231 -2.55 -24.33 6.86
C GLU A 231 -1.11 -24.40 6.32
N GLY A 232 -0.11 -23.95 7.09
CA GLY A 232 1.30 -23.90 6.68
C GLY A 232 2.10 -22.83 7.40
N PHE A 233 2.62 -21.86 6.65
CA PHE A 233 3.36 -20.73 7.21
C PHE A 233 3.21 -19.48 6.37
N MET A 234 3.50 -18.33 6.97
CA MET A 234 3.57 -17.05 6.28
C MET A 234 4.91 -16.37 6.49
N ILE A 235 5.37 -15.64 5.48
CA ILE A 235 6.50 -14.73 5.54
C ILE A 235 5.97 -13.31 5.49
N ILE A 236 6.36 -12.50 6.47
CA ILE A 236 5.92 -11.13 6.63
C ILE A 236 7.12 -10.19 6.46
N ASP A 237 6.99 -9.18 5.62
CA ASP A 237 7.92 -8.05 5.57
C ASP A 237 7.59 -7.11 6.74
N GLN A 238 8.48 -7.06 7.74
CA GLN A 238 8.23 -6.32 8.97
C GLN A 238 8.13 -4.80 8.73
N HIS A 239 8.89 -4.27 7.77
CA HIS A 239 8.92 -2.84 7.46
C HIS A 239 7.64 -2.45 6.75
N ALA A 240 7.27 -3.18 5.69
CA ALA A 240 6.04 -2.95 4.93
C ALA A 240 4.79 -3.10 5.79
N LEU A 241 4.77 -4.08 6.71
CA LEU A 241 3.68 -4.26 7.66
C LEU A 241 3.59 -3.09 8.64
N HIS A 242 4.71 -2.66 9.23
CA HIS A 242 4.70 -1.54 10.16
C HIS A 242 4.31 -0.22 9.48
N GLU A 243 4.76 0.04 8.25
CA GLU A 243 4.28 1.17 7.45
C GLU A 243 2.75 1.14 7.27
N ARG A 244 2.19 -0.05 7.01
CA ARG A 244 0.74 -0.21 6.84
C ARG A 244 -0.02 0.10 8.12
N ILE A 245 0.44 -0.45 9.24
CA ILE A 245 -0.15 -0.24 10.56
C ILE A 245 -0.12 1.25 10.93
N MET A 246 1.03 1.90 10.75
CA MET A 246 1.20 3.32 11.05
C MET A 246 0.29 4.20 10.18
N TYR A 247 0.21 3.90 8.88
CA TYR A 247 -0.68 4.63 7.97
C TYR A 247 -2.16 4.50 8.38
N GLU A 248 -2.61 3.29 8.74
CA GLU A 248 -4.00 3.05 9.15
C GLU A 248 -4.32 3.77 10.47
N ASP A 249 -3.44 3.73 11.48
CA ASP A 249 -3.65 4.47 12.74
C ASP A 249 -3.67 5.98 12.50
N LEU A 250 -2.73 6.51 11.71
CA LEU A 250 -2.70 7.92 11.31
C LEU A 250 -3.98 8.33 10.57
N SER A 251 -4.40 7.56 9.56
CA SER A 251 -5.59 7.84 8.76
C SER A 251 -6.86 7.83 9.61
N LYS A 252 -6.97 6.87 10.53
CA LYS A 252 -8.10 6.78 11.45
C LYS A 252 -8.15 7.99 12.39
N ARG A 253 -7.03 8.37 13.00
CA ARG A 253 -6.97 9.49 13.94
C ARG A 253 -7.23 10.83 13.25
N VAL A 254 -6.59 11.10 12.11
CA VAL A 254 -6.74 12.38 11.39
C VAL A 254 -8.15 12.60 10.81
N LYS A 255 -8.91 11.52 10.59
CA LYS A 255 -10.33 11.60 10.23
C LYS A 255 -11.24 11.96 11.41
N GLN A 256 -10.81 11.62 12.64
CA GLN A 256 -11.59 11.87 13.86
C GLN A 256 -11.28 13.23 14.47
N SER A 257 -9.99 13.59 14.56
CA SER A 257 -9.52 14.84 15.15
C SER A 257 -8.13 15.22 14.63
N ASN A 258 -7.60 16.35 15.07
CA ASN A 258 -6.18 16.67 14.88
C ASN A 258 -5.32 15.67 15.65
N LEU A 259 -4.11 15.40 15.15
CA LEU A 259 -3.15 14.57 15.87
C LEU A 259 -2.67 15.28 17.14
N GLU A 260 -2.51 14.50 18.19
CA GLU A 260 -1.93 14.98 19.45
C GLU A 260 -0.45 15.32 19.24
N SER A 261 -0.08 16.54 19.61
CA SER A 261 1.28 17.05 19.48
C SER A 261 1.97 17.16 20.83
N GLN A 262 3.28 16.98 20.82
CA GLN A 262 4.16 17.23 21.95
C GLN A 262 5.13 18.35 21.59
N LYS A 263 5.23 19.34 22.47
CA LYS A 263 6.23 20.41 22.34
C LYS A 263 7.63 19.84 22.49
N LEU A 264 8.52 20.22 21.58
CA LEU A 264 9.93 19.87 21.65
C LEU A 264 10.57 20.63 22.81
N LEU A 265 11.46 19.97 23.55
CA LEU A 265 12.23 20.61 24.63
C LEU A 265 13.12 21.74 24.07
N ILE A 266 13.64 21.52 22.87
CA ILE A 266 14.44 22.48 22.12
C ILE A 266 13.83 22.54 20.71
N PRO A 267 13.26 23.68 20.29
CA PRO A 267 12.79 23.83 18.93
C PRO A 267 13.92 23.66 17.92
N GLU A 268 13.66 22.89 16.86
CA GLU A 268 14.63 22.64 15.80
C GLU A 268 14.43 23.64 14.65
N SER A 269 15.43 24.50 14.44
CA SER A 269 15.39 25.55 13.43
C SER A 269 16.00 25.13 12.10
N PHE A 270 15.45 25.61 10.99
CA PHE A 270 15.94 25.34 9.64
C PHE A 270 15.69 26.51 8.70
N GLU A 271 16.49 26.56 7.63
CA GLU A 271 16.34 27.57 6.58
C GLU A 271 15.18 27.22 5.66
N ILE A 272 14.42 28.25 5.27
CA ILE A 272 13.30 28.13 4.34
C ILE A 272 13.42 29.12 3.19
N THR A 273 12.91 28.72 2.03
CA THR A 273 12.71 29.60 0.88
C THR A 273 11.39 30.37 0.99
N GLU A 274 11.23 31.44 0.21
CA GLU A 274 9.96 32.18 0.13
C GLU A 274 8.79 31.29 -0.34
N ALA A 275 9.04 30.38 -1.28
CA ALA A 275 8.03 29.43 -1.74
C ALA A 275 7.58 28.45 -0.63
N GLN A 276 8.53 27.99 0.20
CA GLN A 276 8.20 27.13 1.34
C GLN A 276 7.48 27.91 2.45
N ALA A 277 7.86 29.17 2.70
CA ALA A 277 7.15 30.04 3.63
C ALA A 277 5.68 30.20 3.22
N GLN A 278 5.43 30.49 1.94
CA GLN A 278 4.08 30.58 1.39
C GLN A 278 3.34 29.25 1.49
N ALA A 279 4.00 28.12 1.22
CA ALA A 279 3.39 26.81 1.33
C ALA A 279 2.93 26.48 2.77
N VAL A 280 3.66 26.95 3.80
CA VAL A 280 3.23 26.82 5.20
C VAL A 280 1.96 27.62 5.46
N GLU A 281 1.90 28.87 5.00
CA GLU A 281 0.73 29.73 5.17
C GLU A 281 -0.50 29.16 4.45
N ASP A 282 -0.33 28.78 3.18
CA ASP A 282 -1.41 28.24 2.34
C ASP A 282 -1.98 26.92 2.87
N ASN A 283 -1.16 26.15 3.61
CA ASN A 283 -1.52 24.83 4.14
C ASN A 283 -1.56 24.80 5.68
N ALA A 284 -1.75 25.93 6.36
CA ALA A 284 -1.73 25.99 7.83
C ALA A 284 -2.66 24.94 8.51
N ARG A 285 -3.85 24.71 7.94
CA ARG A 285 -4.80 23.68 8.42
C ARG A 285 -4.24 22.26 8.33
N LEU A 286 -3.41 21.96 7.33
CA LEU A 286 -2.79 20.65 7.18
C LEU A 286 -1.79 20.41 8.30
N PHE A 287 -0.92 21.38 8.59
CA PHE A 287 0.03 21.29 9.70
C PHE A 287 -0.67 21.15 11.06
N GLU A 288 -1.75 21.91 11.27
CA GLU A 288 -2.59 21.80 12.46
C GLU A 288 -3.19 20.39 12.62
N ARG A 289 -3.78 19.84 11.54
CA ARG A 289 -4.33 18.47 11.54
C ARG A 289 -3.28 17.41 11.82
N LEU A 290 -2.05 17.63 11.36
CA LEU A 290 -0.91 16.75 11.59
C LEU A 290 -0.26 16.93 12.96
N GLY A 291 -0.68 17.92 13.76
CA GLY A 291 -0.08 18.21 15.06
C GLY A 291 1.35 18.76 14.94
N ILE A 292 1.69 19.42 13.83
CA ILE A 292 2.99 20.06 13.61
C ILE A 292 2.84 21.57 13.83
N GLU A 293 3.58 22.11 14.80
CA GLU A 293 3.61 23.54 15.09
C GLU A 293 4.91 24.13 14.54
N LEU A 294 4.79 24.99 13.52
CA LEU A 294 5.92 25.71 12.93
C LEU A 294 5.86 27.18 13.33
N VAL A 295 6.99 27.73 13.77
CA VAL A 295 7.11 29.13 14.18
C VAL A 295 8.20 29.82 13.39
N GLN A 296 7.91 31.02 12.90
CA GLN A 296 8.90 31.83 12.19
C GLN A 296 9.93 32.39 13.18
N PHE A 297 11.21 32.22 12.85
CA PHE A 297 12.36 32.63 13.64
C PHE A 297 13.30 33.53 12.84
N GLY A 298 12.74 34.57 12.22
CA GLY A 298 13.45 35.48 11.31
C GLY A 298 12.97 35.35 9.85
N PRO A 299 13.59 36.08 8.91
CA PRO A 299 13.05 36.20 7.55
C PRO A 299 13.11 34.90 6.74
N LYS A 300 14.14 34.07 6.97
CA LYS A 300 14.42 32.84 6.22
C LYS A 300 14.60 31.62 7.12
N ILE A 301 14.19 31.73 8.38
CA ILE A 301 14.37 30.66 9.36
C ILE A 301 13.01 30.37 9.99
N MET A 302 12.70 29.08 10.10
CA MET A 302 11.53 28.57 10.78
C MET A 302 11.95 27.48 11.76
N ALA A 303 11.18 27.27 12.81
CA ALA A 303 11.46 26.27 13.81
C ALA A 303 10.26 25.34 14.01
N VAL A 304 10.54 24.05 14.17
CA VAL A 304 9.55 23.07 14.62
C VAL A 304 9.44 23.21 16.14
N GLN A 305 8.28 23.65 16.63
CA GLN A 305 8.02 23.84 18.06
C GLN A 305 7.28 22.66 18.70
N ALA A 306 6.38 22.03 17.95
CA ALA A 306 5.65 20.84 18.39
C ALA A 306 5.53 19.83 17.25
N PHE A 307 5.50 18.55 17.61
CA PHE A 307 5.48 17.44 16.67
C PHE A 307 4.54 16.34 17.15
N PRO A 308 3.85 15.59 16.26
CA PRO A 308 2.90 14.57 16.66
C PRO A 308 3.56 13.42 17.43
N THR A 309 2.96 13.03 18.55
CA THR A 309 3.46 11.95 19.43
C THR A 309 3.50 10.61 18.71
N LEU A 310 2.57 10.37 17.79
CA LEU A 310 2.52 9.14 17.00
C LEU A 310 3.73 8.99 16.06
N LEU A 311 4.36 10.10 15.67
CA LEU A 311 5.57 10.11 14.83
C LEU A 311 6.84 10.33 15.66
N ALA A 312 6.83 10.09 16.98
CA ALA A 312 7.98 10.36 17.85
C ALA A 312 9.29 9.62 17.46
N LYS A 313 9.19 8.55 16.66
CA LYS A 313 10.37 7.83 16.12
C LYS A 313 10.91 8.44 14.82
N ALA A 314 10.14 9.32 14.17
CA ALA A 314 10.58 10.04 12.99
C ALA A 314 11.43 11.25 13.40
N ASP A 315 12.31 11.66 12.50
CA ASP A 315 13.08 12.89 12.65
C ASP A 315 12.20 14.09 12.25
N PRO A 316 11.89 15.02 13.19
CA PRO A 316 10.95 16.11 12.93
C PRO A 316 11.38 17.01 11.78
N LEU A 317 12.66 17.36 11.74
CA LEU A 317 13.20 18.29 10.76
C LEU A 317 13.14 17.72 9.34
N ASN A 318 13.64 16.50 9.14
CA ASN A 318 13.60 15.84 7.85
C ASN A 318 12.16 15.65 7.35
N LEU A 319 11.23 15.27 8.23
CA LEU A 319 9.82 15.09 7.84
C LEU A 319 9.18 16.40 7.41
N VAL A 320 9.45 17.50 8.12
CA VAL A 320 8.93 18.82 7.77
C VAL A 320 9.54 19.32 6.45
N GLN A 321 10.85 19.13 6.24
CA GLN A 321 11.49 19.49 4.98
C GLN A 321 10.92 18.69 3.79
N ASP A 322 10.76 17.36 3.93
CA ASP A 322 10.14 16.53 2.89
C ASP A 322 8.69 16.96 2.61
N LEU A 323 7.94 17.35 3.64
CA LEU A 323 6.58 17.87 3.49
C LEU A 323 6.56 19.18 2.70
N LEU A 324 7.46 20.11 3.01
CA LEU A 324 7.56 21.39 2.30
C LEU A 324 7.99 21.20 0.85
N ASP A 325 8.91 20.29 0.58
CA ASP A 325 9.32 19.93 -0.78
C ASP A 325 8.17 19.27 -1.55
N MET A 326 7.36 18.43 -0.89
CA MET A 326 6.14 17.88 -1.50
C MET A 326 5.13 18.98 -1.84
N LEU A 327 4.90 19.92 -0.93
CA LEU A 327 3.92 21.01 -1.12
C LEU A 327 4.34 21.99 -2.22
N THR A 328 5.64 22.27 -2.34
CA THR A 328 6.17 23.18 -3.36
C THR A 328 6.30 22.53 -4.75
N ASN A 329 6.58 21.22 -4.82
CA ASN A 329 6.69 20.50 -6.09
C ASN A 329 5.38 19.93 -6.62
N THR A 330 4.31 19.92 -5.82
CA THR A 330 3.00 19.46 -6.29
C THR A 330 2.38 20.56 -7.13
N GLU A 331 2.43 20.42 -8.47
CA GLU A 331 1.59 21.20 -9.38
C GLU A 331 0.13 21.08 -8.90
N VAL A 332 -0.46 22.23 -8.56
CA VAL A 332 -1.81 22.46 -8.03
C VAL A 332 -2.72 21.22 -8.14
N SER A 333 -2.75 20.40 -7.09
CA SER A 333 -3.74 19.33 -6.94
C SER A 333 -4.90 19.89 -6.11
N PRO A 334 -6.11 20.07 -6.67
CA PRO A 334 -7.19 20.84 -6.04
C PRO A 334 -7.97 20.09 -4.95
N ASP A 335 -7.50 18.91 -4.50
CA ASP A 335 -8.20 18.07 -3.55
C ASP A 335 -7.41 17.91 -2.23
N PRO A 336 -7.87 18.56 -1.14
CA PRO A 336 -7.26 18.48 0.19
C PRO A 336 -7.15 17.05 0.74
N ASP A 337 -8.11 16.18 0.42
CA ASP A 337 -8.12 14.80 0.94
C ASP A 337 -7.01 13.96 0.28
N ARG A 338 -6.78 14.17 -1.01
CA ARG A 338 -5.67 13.53 -1.75
C ARG A 338 -4.30 14.01 -1.29
N LEU A 339 -4.19 15.30 -0.94
CA LEU A 339 -2.96 15.84 -0.40
C LEU A 339 -2.69 15.25 0.98
N LEU A 340 -3.69 15.26 1.86
CA LEU A 340 -3.57 14.65 3.18
C LEU A 340 -3.12 13.19 3.08
N ASP A 341 -3.77 12.40 2.21
CA ASP A 341 -3.42 11.00 2.00
C ASP A 341 -1.93 10.80 1.63
N LYS A 342 -1.41 11.61 0.69
CA LYS A 342 0.01 11.58 0.32
C LYS A 342 0.94 11.90 1.50
N VAL A 343 0.55 12.86 2.34
CA VAL A 343 1.34 13.24 3.52
C VAL A 343 1.32 12.13 4.57
N LEU A 344 0.17 11.48 4.79
CA LEU A 344 0.08 10.33 5.69
C LEU A 344 0.94 9.15 5.22
N HIS A 345 0.97 8.89 3.90
CA HIS A 345 1.88 7.90 3.31
C HIS A 345 3.34 8.21 3.62
N MET A 346 3.78 9.44 3.39
CA MET A 346 5.15 9.88 3.68
C MET A 346 5.48 9.77 5.17
N ALA A 347 4.59 10.25 6.04
CA ALA A 347 4.77 10.20 7.48
C ALA A 347 4.89 8.77 8.01
N ALA A 348 4.03 7.85 7.55
CA ALA A 348 4.09 6.44 7.92
C ALA A 348 5.41 5.79 7.50
N CYS A 349 5.91 6.07 6.29
CA CYS A 349 7.20 5.57 5.81
C CYS A 349 8.37 6.05 6.68
N LYS A 350 8.35 7.32 7.12
CA LYS A 350 9.41 7.92 7.94
C LYS A 350 9.39 7.46 9.39
N ALA A 351 8.20 7.13 9.93
CA ALA A 351 8.05 6.66 11.32
C ALA A 351 8.15 5.13 11.46
N ALA A 352 8.04 4.38 10.36
CA ALA A 352 8.10 2.93 10.38
C ALA A 352 9.48 2.40 10.82
N ILE A 353 9.51 1.10 11.15
CA ILE A 353 10.72 0.40 11.61
C ILE A 353 11.69 0.42 10.44
N LYS A 354 12.94 0.80 10.67
CA LYS A 354 13.93 0.83 9.60
C LYS A 354 14.25 -0.59 9.14
N ALA A 355 14.43 -0.78 7.83
CA ALA A 355 14.88 -2.06 7.29
C ALA A 355 16.21 -2.48 7.97
N GLY A 356 16.28 -3.72 8.44
CA GLY A 356 17.44 -4.24 9.18
C GLY A 356 17.45 -3.93 10.68
N GLN A 357 16.36 -3.38 11.23
CA GLN A 357 16.22 -3.21 12.68
C GLN A 357 15.78 -4.52 13.34
N LYS A 358 16.60 -5.00 14.28
CA LYS A 358 16.26 -6.15 15.11
C LYS A 358 15.10 -5.79 16.05
N LEU A 359 14.12 -6.70 16.13
CA LEU A 359 12.96 -6.54 17.01
C LEU A 359 13.06 -7.55 18.16
N SER A 360 12.59 -7.14 19.34
CA SER A 360 12.39 -8.06 20.45
C SER A 360 11.16 -8.93 20.23
N ASP A 361 11.10 -10.10 20.88
CA ASP A 361 9.97 -11.02 20.78
C ASP A 361 8.64 -10.33 21.10
N ARG A 362 8.63 -9.45 22.11
CA ARG A 362 7.45 -8.64 22.47
C ARG A 362 7.03 -7.67 21.37
N GLU A 363 7.98 -7.03 20.69
CA GLU A 363 7.67 -6.12 19.58
C GLU A 363 7.12 -6.90 18.37
N ILE A 364 7.62 -8.12 18.13
CA ILE A 364 7.11 -8.98 17.07
C ILE A 364 5.69 -9.45 17.39
N ASP A 365 5.44 -9.94 18.61
CA ASP A 365 4.09 -10.34 19.05
C ASP A 365 3.09 -9.19 18.90
N GLN A 366 3.44 -7.99 19.37
CA GLN A 366 2.60 -6.80 19.22
C GLN A 366 2.33 -6.47 17.75
N LEU A 367 3.34 -6.55 16.89
CA LEU A 367 3.18 -6.29 15.46
C LEU A 367 2.20 -7.30 14.82
N LEU A 368 2.28 -8.58 15.21
CA LEU A 368 1.40 -9.64 14.72
C LEU A 368 -0.03 -9.51 15.26
N GLU A 369 -0.21 -9.10 16.52
CA GLU A 369 -1.54 -8.83 17.07
C GLU A 369 -2.23 -7.67 16.35
N ILE A 370 -1.49 -6.58 16.11
CA ILE A 370 -2.03 -5.43 15.38
C ILE A 370 -2.36 -5.82 13.93
N LYS A 371 -1.53 -6.67 13.30
CA LYS A 371 -1.79 -7.20 11.95
C LYS A 371 -3.15 -7.88 11.85
N ASP A 372 -3.51 -8.70 12.84
CA ASP A 372 -4.72 -9.51 12.80
C ASP A 372 -6.01 -8.69 12.92
N VAL A 373 -5.95 -7.54 13.59
CA VAL A 373 -7.08 -6.62 13.73
C VAL A 373 -7.11 -5.52 12.66
N THR A 374 -6.07 -5.41 11.84
CA THR A 374 -5.97 -4.40 10.77
C THR A 374 -6.63 -4.91 9.49
N GLU A 375 -7.75 -4.29 9.09
CA GLU A 375 -8.61 -4.68 7.97
C GLU A 375 -7.90 -4.81 6.60
N SER A 376 -6.72 -4.21 6.42
CA SER A 376 -5.99 -4.24 5.16
C SER A 376 -4.48 -4.40 5.38
N SER A 377 -4.11 -5.35 6.23
CA SER A 377 -2.70 -5.60 6.56
C SER A 377 -1.90 -6.28 5.45
N SER A 378 -2.54 -6.86 4.42
CA SER A 378 -1.93 -7.67 3.34
C SER A 378 -1.02 -6.89 2.39
N ARG A 379 -1.16 -5.56 2.33
CA ARG A 379 -0.36 -4.70 1.46
C ARG A 379 0.06 -3.41 2.14
N SER A 380 1.26 -2.94 1.79
CA SER A 380 1.80 -1.68 2.28
C SER A 380 1.02 -0.52 1.69
N PRO A 381 1.16 0.69 2.26
CA PRO A 381 0.51 1.88 1.72
C PRO A 381 0.89 2.17 0.24
N HIS A 382 2.04 1.65 -0.21
CA HIS A 382 2.49 1.75 -1.60
C HIS A 382 2.04 0.59 -2.50
N GLY A 383 1.25 -0.36 -1.98
CA GLY A 383 0.72 -1.50 -2.73
C GLY A 383 1.66 -2.70 -2.83
N ARG A 384 2.75 -2.73 -2.06
CA ARG A 384 3.63 -3.90 -1.95
C ARG A 384 3.00 -4.96 -1.06
N PRO A 385 3.18 -6.26 -1.31
CA PRO A 385 2.70 -7.29 -0.39
C PRO A 385 3.43 -7.19 0.95
N THR A 386 2.72 -7.23 2.07
CA THR A 386 3.33 -7.36 3.40
C THR A 386 3.47 -8.81 3.80
N THR A 387 2.60 -9.68 3.29
CA THR A 387 2.43 -11.05 3.73
C THR A 387 2.35 -11.97 2.52
N ILE A 388 3.09 -13.07 2.60
CA ILE A 388 3.08 -14.14 1.61
C ILE A 388 2.81 -15.46 2.35
N LYS A 389 1.81 -16.21 1.91
CA LYS A 389 1.38 -17.47 2.52
C LYS A 389 1.88 -18.66 1.70
N PHE A 390 2.29 -19.71 2.38
CA PHE A 390 2.69 -20.99 1.80
C PHE A 390 1.91 -22.11 2.50
N SER A 391 1.31 -22.99 1.71
CA SER A 391 0.57 -24.15 2.24
C SER A 391 1.51 -25.31 2.60
N ILE A 392 1.07 -26.16 3.54
CA ILE A 392 1.76 -27.43 3.83
C ILE A 392 1.86 -28.29 2.57
N ALA A 393 0.78 -28.36 1.77
CA ALA A 393 0.76 -29.15 0.54
C ALA A 393 1.83 -28.68 -0.47
N GLU A 394 2.03 -27.38 -0.63
CA GLU A 394 3.10 -26.84 -1.48
C GLU A 394 4.49 -27.19 -0.94
N LEU A 395 4.67 -27.12 0.38
CA LEU A 395 5.93 -27.49 1.02
C LEU A 395 6.22 -28.99 0.85
N GLU A 396 5.23 -29.85 1.09
CA GLU A 396 5.32 -31.30 0.91
C GLU A 396 5.66 -31.66 -0.54
N LYS A 397 5.00 -31.02 -1.51
CA LYS A 397 5.29 -31.17 -2.94
C LYS A 397 6.76 -30.90 -3.26
N GLN A 398 7.35 -29.85 -2.69
CA GLN A 398 8.78 -29.53 -2.89
C GLN A 398 9.72 -30.59 -2.33
N PHE A 399 9.34 -31.22 -1.22
CA PHE A 399 10.08 -32.35 -0.65
C PHE A 399 9.70 -33.70 -1.26
N LYS A 400 8.87 -33.71 -2.32
CA LYS A 400 8.33 -34.93 -2.96
C LYS A 400 7.62 -35.85 -1.96
N ARG A 401 6.95 -35.24 -0.99
CA ARG A 401 6.04 -35.89 -0.04
C ARG A 401 4.62 -35.67 -0.56
N THR A 402 3.83 -36.73 -0.59
CA THR A 402 2.43 -36.73 -1.06
C THR A 402 1.47 -36.58 0.07
#